data_AF-A0A6P2AJ75-F1
#
_entry.id   AF-A0A6P2AJ75-F1
#
_cell.length_a   1.000
_cell.length_b   1.000
_cell.length_c   1.000
_cell.angle_alpha   90.00
_cell.angle_beta   90.00
_cell.angle_gamma   90.00
#
_symmetry.space_group_name_H-M   'P 1'
#
loop_
_entity.id
_entity.type
_entity.pdbx_description
1 polymer ?
#
loop_
_entity_poly.entity_id
_entity_poly.type
_entity_poly.pdbx_seq_one_letter_code
_entity_poly.pdbx_strand_id
1 'polypeptide(L)'
;MSEQRDDAIMVDRCVCFDVSFRQLKQQADERDADFDELQRAFGCGRGCGMCVPYIKEMLRTGETVLPLRRDWNPSASELPAPK
;
A
#
# COMPACT_ATOMS: atom_id res chain seq x y z
N MET A 1 -20.84 27.36 -8.65
CA MET A 1 -20.57 25.97 -9.02
C MET A 1 -19.23 25.63 -8.39
N SER A 2 -19.25 25.05 -7.20
CA SER A 2 -18.04 24.81 -6.42
C SER A 2 -17.56 23.40 -6.72
N GLU A 3 -16.57 23.29 -7.59
CA GLU A 3 -15.86 22.05 -7.90
C GLU A 3 -15.00 21.67 -6.69
N GLN A 4 -15.55 20.90 -5.76
CA GLN A 4 -14.71 20.21 -4.78
C GLN A 4 -13.90 19.15 -5.55
N ARG A 5 -12.64 19.45 -5.87
CA ARG A 5 -11.66 18.42 -6.20
C ARG A 5 -11.42 17.63 -4.93
N ASP A 6 -12.08 16.49 -4.82
CA ASP A 6 -11.64 15.32 -4.08
C ASP A 6 -10.25 14.93 -4.62
N ASP A 7 -9.22 15.67 -4.20
CA ASP A 7 -7.82 15.32 -4.45
C ASP A 7 -7.48 14.20 -3.46
N ALA A 8 -8.02 13.01 -3.74
CA ALA A 8 -7.65 11.80 -3.02
C ALA A 8 -6.18 11.53 -3.34
N ILE A 9 -5.29 11.91 -2.43
CA ILE A 9 -3.87 11.59 -2.54
C ILE A 9 -3.76 10.07 -2.57
N MET A 10 -3.25 9.50 -3.66
CA MET A 10 -3.06 8.05 -3.79
C MET A 10 -1.63 7.67 -3.46
N VAL A 11 -1.47 6.53 -2.79
CA VAL A 11 -0.19 5.92 -2.46
C VAL A 11 -0.02 4.67 -3.30
N ASP A 12 0.93 4.71 -4.23
CA ASP A 12 1.28 3.60 -5.12
C ASP A 12 2.71 3.07 -4.88
N ARG A 13 3.49 3.73 -4.01
CA ARG A 13 4.91 3.42 -3.80
C ARG A 13 5.43 3.84 -2.44
N CYS A 14 6.54 3.22 -2.04
CA CYS A 14 7.40 3.69 -0.97
C CYS A 14 8.31 4.81 -1.49
N VAL A 15 8.09 6.04 -1.05
CA VAL A 15 8.90 7.20 -1.46
C VAL A 15 10.33 7.19 -0.92
N CYS A 16 10.60 6.47 0.18
CA CYS A 16 11.95 6.40 0.75
C CYS A 16 12.93 5.60 -0.10
N PHE A 17 12.44 4.54 -0.74
CA PHE A 17 13.25 3.61 -1.54
C PHE A 17 12.85 3.61 -3.02
N ASP A 18 11.92 4.48 -3.41
CA ASP A 18 11.28 4.55 -4.74
C ASP A 18 10.80 3.18 -5.26
N VAL A 19 10.19 2.39 -4.39
CA VAL A 19 9.70 1.04 -4.72
C VAL A 19 8.18 1.08 -4.87
N SER A 20 7.69 0.73 -6.06
CA SER A 20 6.25 0.67 -6.32
C SER A 20 5.59 -0.57 -5.74
N PHE A 21 4.34 -0.42 -5.29
CA PHE A 21 3.52 -1.54 -4.78
C PHE A 21 3.23 -2.56 -5.87
N ARG A 22 3.09 -2.13 -7.13
CA ARG A 22 2.99 -3.06 -8.27
C ARG A 22 4.18 -4.01 -8.35
N GLN A 23 5.38 -3.47 -8.20
CA GLN A 23 6.61 -4.25 -8.27
C GLN A 23 6.75 -5.17 -7.05
N LEU A 24 6.37 -4.70 -5.86
CA LEU A 24 6.30 -5.54 -4.66
C LEU A 24 5.29 -6.68 -4.82
N LYS A 25 4.09 -6.39 -5.32
CA LYS A 25 3.04 -7.38 -5.55
C LYS A 25 3.49 -8.45 -6.55
N GLN A 26 4.06 -8.03 -7.68
CA GLN A 26 4.57 -8.98 -8.66
C GLN A 26 5.60 -9.92 -8.04
N GLN A 27 6.51 -9.38 -7.22
CA GLN A 27 7.55 -10.18 -6.56
C GLN A 27 7.00 -11.07 -5.44
N ALA A 28 5.95 -10.61 -4.74
CA ALA A 28 5.21 -11.41 -3.78
C ALA A 28 4.53 -12.60 -4.48
N ASP A 29 3.80 -12.34 -5.56
CA ASP A 29 3.11 -13.37 -6.36
C ASP A 29 4.10 -14.35 -7.03
N GLU A 30 5.24 -13.87 -7.52
CA GLU A 30 6.26 -14.71 -8.18
C GLU A 30 7.01 -15.64 -7.22
N ARG A 31 7.17 -15.23 -5.95
CA ARG A 31 8.00 -15.94 -4.96
C ARG A 31 7.20 -16.50 -3.78
N ASP A 32 5.88 -16.32 -3.77
CA ASP A 32 5.03 -16.52 -2.61
C ASP A 32 5.59 -15.81 -1.35
N ALA A 33 6.10 -14.59 -1.55
CA ALA A 33 6.91 -13.89 -0.56
C ALA A 33 6.07 -13.04 0.40
N ASP A 34 6.38 -13.14 1.68
CA ASP A 34 5.74 -12.38 2.75
C ASP A 34 6.29 -10.95 2.90
N PHE A 35 5.59 -10.11 3.67
CA PHE A 35 6.04 -8.76 3.99
C PHE A 35 7.49 -8.69 4.51
N ASP A 36 7.91 -9.65 5.35
CA ASP A 36 9.28 -9.65 5.90
C ASP A 36 10.33 -9.90 4.82
N GLU A 37 10.03 -10.79 3.87
CA GLU A 37 10.92 -11.07 2.73
C GLU A 37 11.00 -9.89 1.78
N LEU A 38 9.87 -9.27 1.46
CA LEU A 38 9.82 -8.05 0.67
C LEU A 38 10.58 -6.91 1.34
N GLN A 39 10.42 -6.74 2.66
CA GLN A 39 11.14 -5.73 3.45
C GLN A 39 12.66 -5.99 3.43
N ARG A 40 13.09 -7.24 3.49
CA ARG A 40 14.51 -7.62 3.37
C ARG A 40 15.06 -7.34 1.97
N ALA A 41 14.31 -7.70 0.93
CA ALA A 41 14.71 -7.57 -0.47
C ALA A 41 14.77 -6.11 -0.94
N PHE A 42 13.74 -5.32 -0.62
CA PHE A 42 13.56 -3.96 -1.14
C PHE A 42 13.90 -2.85 -0.13
N GLY A 43 14.01 -3.18 1.16
CA GLY A 43 14.24 -2.18 2.21
C GLY A 43 13.00 -1.38 2.61
N CYS A 44 11.89 -1.48 1.87
CA CYS A 44 10.64 -0.81 2.17
C CYS A 44 10.13 -1.17 3.57
N GLY A 45 9.78 -0.15 4.36
CA GLY A 45 9.40 -0.28 5.77
C GLY A 45 10.48 0.11 6.78
N ARG A 46 11.76 0.24 6.37
CA ARG A 46 12.87 0.64 7.26
C ARG A 46 13.22 2.13 7.23
N GLY A 47 12.66 2.89 6.29
CA GLY A 47 12.86 4.33 6.15
C GLY A 47 11.92 5.12 7.07
N CYS A 48 10.88 5.73 6.51
CA CYS A 48 9.85 6.42 7.29
C CYS A 48 8.79 5.50 7.91
N GLY A 49 8.71 4.24 7.48
CA GLY A 49 7.71 3.28 7.95
C GLY A 49 6.27 3.52 7.44
N MET A 50 5.98 4.65 6.79
CA MET A 50 4.62 5.00 6.34
C MET A 50 4.05 4.02 5.31
N CYS A 51 4.90 3.38 4.49
CA CYS A 51 4.46 2.42 3.48
C CYS A 51 4.06 1.05 4.06
N VAL A 52 4.46 0.73 5.30
CA VAL A 52 4.21 -0.59 5.92
C VAL A 52 2.73 -0.98 5.95
N PRO A 53 1.81 -0.14 6.47
CA PRO A 53 0.39 -0.49 6.47
C PRO A 53 -0.18 -0.68 5.06
N TYR A 54 0.29 0.10 4.08
CA TYR A 54 -0.14 -0.03 2.68
C TYR A 54 0.36 -1.30 2.01
N ILE A 55 1.61 -1.71 2.28
CA ILE A 55 2.15 -2.96 1.73
C ILE A 55 1.43 -4.16 2.34
N LYS A 56 1.13 -4.13 3.65
CA LYS A 56 0.32 -5.18 4.29
C LYS A 56 -1.09 -5.26 3.70
N GLU A 57 -1.71 -4.10 3.45
CA GLU A 57 -3.01 -4.04 2.82
C GLU A 57 -2.95 -4.56 1.37
N MET A 58 -1.95 -4.16 0.60
CA MET A 58 -1.69 -4.69 -0.75
C MET A 58 -1.53 -6.21 -0.76
N LEU A 59 -0.85 -6.80 0.23
CA LEU A 59 -0.74 -8.26 0.35
C LEU A 59 -2.08 -8.92 0.69
N ARG A 60 -2.94 -8.23 1.45
CA ARG A 60 -4.26 -8.73 1.89
C ARG A 60 -5.33 -8.61 0.80
N THR A 61 -5.41 -7.46 0.12
CA THR A 61 -6.45 -7.13 -0.87
C THR A 61 -5.99 -7.33 -2.31
N GLY A 62 -4.68 -7.31 -2.56
CA GLY A 62 -4.08 -7.28 -3.88
C GLY A 62 -4.03 -5.88 -4.52
N GLU A 63 -4.51 -4.83 -3.85
CA GLU A 63 -4.53 -3.48 -4.40
C GLU A 63 -3.14 -2.82 -4.35
N THR A 64 -2.68 -2.29 -5.49
CA THR A 64 -1.36 -1.64 -5.60
C THR A 64 -1.43 -0.12 -5.56
N VAL A 65 -2.62 0.46 -5.41
CA VAL A 65 -2.85 1.91 -5.35
C VAL A 65 -3.90 2.15 -4.27
N LEU A 66 -3.51 2.78 -3.17
CA LEU A 66 -4.35 2.92 -1.98
C LEU A 66 -4.54 4.42 -1.65
N PRO A 67 -5.77 4.87 -1.31
CA PRO A 67 -6.02 6.26 -0.99
C PRO A 67 -5.46 6.64 0.39
N LEU A 68 -4.75 7.75 0.47
CA LEU A 68 -4.31 8.41 1.70
C LEU A 68 -5.50 9.16 2.32
N ARG A 69 -6.35 8.45 3.06
CA ARG A 69 -7.43 9.06 3.83
C ARG A 69 -6.91 9.48 5.21
N ARG A 70 -7.19 10.71 5.67
CA ARG A 70 -6.74 11.21 6.99
C ARG A 70 -7.34 10.44 8.17
N ASP A 71 -8.48 9.81 7.92
CA ASP A 71 -9.22 8.92 8.81
C ASP A 71 -8.89 7.43 8.60
N TRP A 72 -7.90 7.12 7.74
CA TRP A 72 -7.49 5.74 7.47
C TRP A 72 -7.00 5.08 8.76
N ASN A 73 -7.83 4.18 9.28
CA ASN A 73 -7.47 3.24 10.33
C ASN A 73 -7.22 1.87 9.66
N PRO A 74 -5.97 1.39 9.54
CA PRO A 74 -5.66 0.09 8.92
C PRO A 74 -6.27 -1.09 9.69
N SER A 75 -6.77 -0.86 10.91
CA SER A 75 -7.53 -1.82 11.72
C SER A 75 -9.04 -1.81 11.44
N ALA A 76 -9.57 -0.81 10.74
CA ALA A 76 -11.01 -0.65 10.45
C ALA A 76 -11.40 -1.09 9.04
N SER A 77 -10.53 -1.82 8.34
CA SER A 77 -10.77 -2.34 6.97
C SER A 77 -11.84 -3.45 6.89
N GLU A 78 -12.80 -3.48 7.82
CA GLU A 78 -14.04 -4.27 7.79
C GLU A 78 -15.15 -3.58 6.96
N LEU A 79 -14.81 -2.76 5.97
CA LEU A 79 -15.80 -2.26 5.01
C LEU A 79 -15.92 -3.26 3.84
N PRO A 80 -17.16 -3.61 3.45
CA PRO A 80 -17.47 -4.82 2.70
C PRO A 80 -16.90 -4.79 1.28
N ALA A 81 -16.42 -5.96 0.84
CA ALA A 81 -16.00 -6.21 -0.53
C ALA A 81 -17.08 -5.74 -1.53
N PRO A 82 -16.69 -5.06 -2.63
CA PRO A 82 -17.63 -4.72 -3.68
C PRO A 82 -18.24 -6.01 -4.24
N LYS A 83 -19.56 -6.00 -4.42
CA LYS A 83 -20.37 -7.10 -4.93
C LYS A 83 -20.15 -7.30 -6.42
#